data_AF-A0A1G2TY55-F1
#
_entry.id   AF-A0A1G2TY55-F1
#
_cell.length_a   1.000
_cell.length_b   1.000
_cell.length_c   1.000
_cell.angle_alpha   90.00
_cell.angle_beta   90.00
_cell.angle_gamma   90.00
#
_symmetry.space_group_name_H-M   'P 1'
#
loop_
_entity.id
_entity.type
_entity.pdbx_description
1 polymer ?
#
loop_
_entity_poly.entity_id
_entity_poly.type
_entity_poly.pdbx_seq_one_letter_code
_entity_poly.pdbx_strand_id
1 'polypeptide(L)'
;MTTTQETGMRLQEWAETHQPAETLIYKNGYWDQIIFVRDAITPLLAKTDEEYKEIQAGMKAISEHTSKSVRLPVFRVELADGTAFTMRYNFYDWKVSVSSPRDVEADFMGLFNPNEHVHEVYCEGFPKGLVYGPYAENKRQFTIELPSGNYHLFTFFWIFAHQVLGIQNKDGRGA
;
A
#
# COMPACT_ATOMS: atom_id res chain seq x y z
N MET A 1 -22.78 -5.12 -14.40
CA MET A 1 -22.15 -4.63 -13.17
C MET A 1 -21.06 -3.68 -13.59
N THR A 2 -21.27 -2.38 -13.40
CA THR A 2 -20.36 -1.32 -13.83
C THR A 2 -19.23 -1.21 -12.82
N THR A 3 -18.04 -1.65 -13.21
CA THR A 3 -16.80 -1.44 -12.46
C THR A 3 -16.52 0.07 -12.48
N THR A 4 -16.67 0.74 -11.33
CA THR A 4 -16.18 2.11 -11.18
C THR A 4 -14.66 2.05 -11.40
N GLN A 5 -14.18 2.52 -12.54
CA GLN A 5 -12.76 2.84 -12.70
C GLN A 5 -12.47 3.93 -11.67
N GLU A 6 -11.82 3.58 -10.56
CA GLU A 6 -11.36 4.58 -9.60
C GLU A 6 -10.35 5.49 -10.32
N THR A 7 -10.77 6.74 -10.50
CA THR A 7 -10.05 7.80 -11.20
C THR A 7 -8.90 8.31 -10.32
N GLY A 8 -7.78 7.59 -10.29
CA GLY A 8 -6.53 8.03 -9.68
C GLY A 8 -5.53 8.55 -10.72
N MET A 9 -4.68 9.50 -10.31
CA MET A 9 -3.54 9.99 -11.10
C MET A 9 -2.35 9.04 -10.90
N ARG A 10 -1.48 8.85 -11.91
CA ARG A 10 -0.26 8.05 -11.73
C ARG A 10 0.57 8.64 -10.60
N LEU A 11 1.13 7.77 -9.74
CA LEU A 11 1.76 8.21 -8.50
C LEU A 11 2.85 9.27 -8.75
N GLN A 12 3.69 9.09 -9.77
CA GLN A 12 4.75 10.05 -10.10
C GLN A 12 4.20 11.42 -10.49
N GLU A 13 3.17 11.46 -11.34
CA GLU A 13 2.54 12.70 -11.81
C GLU A 13 1.86 13.45 -10.64
N TRP A 14 1.19 12.70 -9.77
CA TRP A 14 0.61 13.27 -8.56
C TRP A 14 1.71 13.83 -7.65
N ALA A 15 2.79 13.06 -7.45
CA ALA A 15 3.89 13.43 -6.58
C ALA A 15 4.55 14.76 -7.00
N GLU A 16 4.78 14.94 -8.30
CA GLU A 16 5.42 16.12 -8.86
C GLU A 16 4.54 17.38 -8.74
N THR A 17 3.22 17.23 -8.78
CA THR A 17 2.25 18.34 -8.71
C THR A 17 1.84 18.72 -7.29
N HIS A 18 2.14 17.88 -6.30
CA HIS A 18 1.71 18.02 -4.90
C HIS A 18 2.87 18.24 -3.91
N GLN A 19 4.01 18.71 -4.41
CA GLN A 19 5.19 18.91 -3.58
C GLN A 19 4.93 19.86 -2.39
N PRO A 20 5.36 19.50 -1.18
CA PRO A 20 5.22 20.36 -0.01
C PRO A 20 6.08 21.62 -0.14
N ALA A 21 5.68 22.70 0.54
CA ALA A 21 6.50 23.90 0.64
C ALA A 21 7.83 23.60 1.33
N GLU A 22 8.91 24.21 0.82
CA GLU A 22 10.28 24.04 1.34
C GLU A 22 10.45 24.44 2.82
N THR A 23 9.50 25.19 3.37
CA THR A 23 9.48 25.65 4.75
C THR A 23 8.91 24.61 5.74
N LEU A 24 8.27 23.55 5.25
CA LEU A 24 7.66 22.54 6.12
C LEU A 24 8.73 21.60 6.70
N ILE A 25 8.66 21.37 8.02
CA ILE A 25 9.59 20.50 8.76
C ILE A 25 9.56 19.06 8.22
N TYR A 26 8.38 18.57 7.85
CA TYR A 26 8.16 17.18 7.41
C TYR A 26 8.22 17.01 5.88
N LYS A 27 8.68 18.01 5.13
CA LYS A 27 8.71 17.97 3.65
C LYS A 27 9.46 16.77 3.07
N ASN A 28 10.54 16.32 3.72
CA ASN A 28 11.35 15.20 3.20
C ASN A 28 10.59 13.87 3.27
N GLY A 29 9.78 13.68 4.33
CA GLY A 29 8.97 12.48 4.51
C GLY A 29 7.92 12.27 3.41
N TYR A 30 7.58 13.31 2.64
CA TYR A 30 6.74 13.21 1.46
C TYR A 30 7.39 12.37 0.37
N TRP A 31 8.64 12.70 -0.02
CA TRP A 31 9.34 11.96 -1.07
C TRP A 31 9.81 10.60 -0.57
N ASP A 32 10.23 10.50 0.71
CA ASP A 32 10.71 9.25 1.28
C ASP A 32 9.67 8.13 1.19
N GLN A 33 8.41 8.40 1.53
CA GLN A 33 7.35 7.38 1.46
C GLN A 33 6.95 7.05 0.02
N ILE A 34 6.94 8.04 -0.88
CA ILE A 34 6.58 7.83 -2.29
C ILE A 34 7.65 6.97 -2.97
N ILE A 35 8.92 7.29 -2.77
CA ILE A 35 10.05 6.52 -3.27
C ILE A 35 10.03 5.12 -2.67
N PHE A 36 9.78 4.99 -1.37
CA PHE A 36 9.71 3.69 -0.73
C PHE A 36 8.60 2.79 -1.32
N VAL A 37 7.38 3.30 -1.49
CA VAL A 37 6.29 2.52 -2.11
C VAL A 37 6.62 2.20 -3.58
N ARG A 38 7.09 3.19 -4.35
CA ARG A 38 7.40 3.02 -5.78
C ARG A 38 8.56 2.07 -6.03
N ASP A 39 9.64 2.15 -5.26
CA ASP A 39 10.93 1.52 -5.56
C ASP A 39 11.28 0.35 -4.66
N ALA A 40 10.69 0.24 -3.46
CA ALA A 40 10.95 -0.87 -2.54
C ALA A 40 9.76 -1.84 -2.41
N ILE A 41 8.52 -1.35 -2.49
CA ILE A 41 7.33 -2.22 -2.41
C ILE A 41 6.98 -2.83 -3.77
N THR A 42 6.95 -2.03 -4.85
CA THR A 42 6.62 -2.52 -6.20
C THR A 42 7.43 -3.74 -6.63
N PRO A 43 8.77 -3.79 -6.45
CA PRO A 43 9.55 -4.95 -6.88
C PRO A 43 9.19 -6.24 -6.15
N LEU A 44 8.71 -6.17 -4.91
CA LEU A 44 8.30 -7.36 -4.15
C LEU A 44 7.07 -8.03 -4.78
N LEU A 45 6.23 -7.26 -5.47
CA LEU A 45 4.96 -7.71 -6.02
C LEU A 45 5.08 -8.32 -7.43
N ALA A 46 6.26 -8.27 -8.04
CA ALA A 46 6.49 -8.69 -9.43
C ALA A 46 7.33 -9.98 -9.52
N LYS A 47 6.93 -10.90 -10.40
CA LYS A 47 7.71 -12.12 -10.74
C LYS A 47 8.69 -11.88 -11.89
N THR A 48 8.39 -10.92 -12.75
CA THR A 48 9.19 -10.57 -13.94
C THR A 48 9.36 -9.07 -14.06
N ASP A 49 10.32 -8.65 -14.89
CA ASP A 49 10.56 -7.24 -15.17
C ASP A 49 9.36 -6.60 -15.90
N GLU A 50 8.63 -7.38 -16.71
CA GLU A 50 7.38 -6.94 -17.36
C GLU A 50 6.30 -6.66 -16.32
N GLU A 51 6.05 -7.61 -15.40
CA GLU A 51 5.09 -7.40 -14.31
C GLU A 51 5.48 -6.20 -13.45
N TYR A 52 6.78 -6.03 -13.15
CA TYR A 52 7.26 -4.86 -12.41
C TYR A 52 6.91 -3.55 -13.12
N LYS A 53 7.18 -3.46 -14.43
CA LYS A 53 6.87 -2.26 -15.22
C LYS A 53 5.36 -1.99 -15.26
N GLU A 54 4.54 -3.03 -15.38
CA GLU A 54 3.08 -2.92 -15.36
C GLU A 54 2.56 -2.42 -14.02
N ILE A 55 3.01 -3.01 -12.91
CA ILE A 55 2.62 -2.60 -11.55
C ILE A 55 3.10 -1.17 -11.29
N GLN A 56 4.33 -0.83 -11.66
CA GLN A 56 4.88 0.52 -11.48
C GLN A 56 4.08 1.57 -12.28
N ALA A 57 3.72 1.26 -13.54
CA ALA A 57 2.92 2.13 -14.38
C ALA A 57 1.46 2.24 -13.91
N GLY A 58 0.93 1.18 -13.28
CA GLY A 58 -0.42 1.08 -12.73
C GLY A 58 -0.58 1.72 -11.34
N MET A 59 0.51 2.01 -10.64
CA MET A 59 0.51 2.64 -9.31
C MET A 59 -0.10 4.05 -9.36
N LYS A 60 -1.11 4.29 -8.54
CA LYS A 60 -1.88 5.55 -8.52
C LYS A 60 -1.93 6.19 -7.14
N ALA A 61 -2.08 7.51 -7.12
CA ALA A 61 -2.69 8.23 -6.01
C ALA A 61 -4.19 8.38 -6.31
N ILE A 62 -5.04 7.71 -5.52
CA ILE A 62 -6.50 7.69 -5.74
C ILE A 62 -7.26 8.70 -4.89
N SER A 63 -6.62 9.22 -3.86
CA SER A 63 -7.13 10.24 -2.95
C SER A 63 -5.94 10.81 -2.17
N GLU A 64 -6.20 11.68 -1.21
CA GLU A 64 -5.18 12.31 -0.38
C GLU A 64 -5.67 12.55 1.05
N HIS A 65 -4.73 12.76 1.95
CA HIS A 65 -4.97 13.25 3.30
C HIS A 65 -3.90 14.26 3.70
N THR A 66 -4.03 14.87 4.88
CA THR A 66 -3.02 15.79 5.40
C THR A 66 -2.53 15.31 6.75
N SER A 67 -1.21 15.21 6.91
CA SER A 67 -0.58 14.98 8.21
C SER A 67 0.64 15.89 8.33
N LYS A 68 0.89 16.42 9.54
CA LYS A 68 2.00 17.35 9.81
C LYS A 68 2.07 18.53 8.80
N SER A 69 0.90 19.00 8.35
CA SER A 69 0.73 20.05 7.34
C SER A 69 1.25 19.71 5.94
N VAL A 70 1.54 18.43 5.66
CA VAL A 70 1.93 17.92 4.35
C VAL A 70 0.74 17.16 3.75
N ARG A 71 0.39 17.45 2.48
CA ARG A 71 -0.58 16.65 1.71
C ARG A 71 0.09 15.36 1.25
N LEU A 72 -0.55 14.23 1.53
CA LEU A 72 0.00 12.88 1.35
C LEU A 72 -0.95 12.03 0.52
N PRO A 73 -0.43 11.15 -0.36
CA PRO A 73 -1.27 10.34 -1.21
C PRO A 73 -1.87 9.15 -0.47
N VAL A 74 -3.08 8.77 -0.88
CA VAL A 74 -3.58 7.41 -0.70
C VAL A 74 -3.16 6.61 -1.93
N PHE A 75 -2.24 5.69 -1.73
CA PHE A 75 -1.69 4.82 -2.76
C PHE A 75 -2.69 3.73 -3.14
N ARG A 76 -2.72 3.38 -4.42
CA ARG A 76 -3.43 2.21 -4.94
C ARG A 76 -2.53 1.45 -5.90
N VAL A 77 -2.43 0.15 -5.70
CA VAL A 77 -1.77 -0.78 -6.61
C VAL A 77 -2.69 -1.97 -6.86
N GLU A 78 -2.83 -2.35 -8.13
CA GLU A 78 -3.66 -3.47 -8.58
C GLU A 78 -2.78 -4.42 -9.39
N LEU A 79 -2.87 -5.71 -9.08
CA LEU A 79 -2.10 -6.78 -9.72
C LEU A 79 -2.95 -7.45 -10.80
N ALA A 80 -2.28 -8.10 -11.75
CA ALA A 80 -2.95 -8.81 -12.85
C ALA A 80 -3.90 -9.92 -12.39
N ASP A 81 -3.65 -10.53 -11.21
CA ASP A 81 -4.53 -11.55 -10.65
C ASP A 81 -5.82 -10.98 -10.04
N GLY A 82 -5.97 -9.65 -9.99
CA GLY A 82 -7.10 -8.94 -9.39
C GLY A 82 -6.90 -8.58 -7.92
N THR A 83 -5.78 -8.96 -7.31
CA THR A 83 -5.40 -8.49 -5.97
C THR A 83 -5.09 -7.00 -6.02
N ALA A 84 -5.53 -6.26 -5.02
CA ALA A 84 -5.29 -4.85 -4.94
C ALA A 84 -5.09 -4.35 -3.51
N PHE A 85 -4.24 -3.34 -3.38
CA PHE A 85 -3.84 -2.75 -2.10
C PHE A 85 -4.12 -1.26 -2.11
N THR A 86 -4.79 -0.77 -1.07
CA THR A 86 -4.96 0.65 -0.80
C THR A 86 -4.20 1.01 0.46
N MET A 87 -3.33 2.01 0.40
CA MET A 87 -2.40 2.32 1.48
C MET A 87 -2.33 3.82 1.77
N ARG A 88 -2.05 4.18 3.03
CA ARG A 88 -1.65 5.55 3.40
C ARG A 88 -0.67 5.51 4.56
N TYR A 89 0.17 6.54 4.63
CA TYR A 89 1.08 6.79 5.74
C TYR A 89 0.90 8.21 6.23
N ASN A 90 0.68 8.41 7.54
CA ASN A 90 0.54 9.74 8.14
C ASN A 90 1.74 10.18 8.98
N PHE A 91 2.91 9.57 8.77
CA PHE A 91 4.09 9.72 9.63
C PHE A 91 4.03 9.03 10.99
N TYR A 92 2.98 8.26 11.28
CA TYR A 92 2.85 7.48 12.51
C TYR A 92 2.55 6.01 12.26
N ASP A 93 1.71 5.70 11.28
CA ASP A 93 1.30 4.33 11.00
C ASP A 93 0.97 4.17 9.53
N TRP A 94 1.02 2.93 9.06
CA TRP A 94 0.48 2.55 7.78
C TRP A 94 -0.90 1.93 7.97
N LYS A 95 -1.84 2.35 7.14
CA LYS A 95 -3.07 1.59 6.92
C LYS A 95 -2.98 0.89 5.59
N VAL A 96 -3.37 -0.37 5.56
CA VAL A 96 -3.37 -1.20 4.35
C VAL A 96 -4.70 -1.91 4.26
N SER A 97 -5.45 -1.62 3.22
CA SER A 97 -6.60 -2.43 2.81
C SER A 97 -6.19 -3.37 1.69
N VAL A 98 -6.51 -4.64 1.85
CA VAL A 98 -6.29 -5.70 0.86
C VAL A 98 -7.64 -6.11 0.30
N SER A 99 -7.72 -6.25 -1.03
CA SER A 99 -8.81 -6.95 -1.71
C SER A 99 -8.20 -7.96 -2.66
N SER A 100 -8.44 -9.26 -2.43
CA SER A 100 -7.88 -10.34 -3.23
C SER A 100 -8.99 -11.28 -3.74
N PRO A 101 -8.87 -11.85 -4.95
CA PRO A 101 -9.83 -12.83 -5.44
C PRO A 101 -9.73 -14.19 -4.74
N ARG A 102 -8.67 -14.41 -3.96
CA ARG A 102 -8.41 -15.64 -3.19
C ARG A 102 -8.15 -15.31 -1.72
N ASP A 103 -8.27 -16.34 -0.88
CA ASP A 103 -7.93 -16.20 0.53
C ASP A 103 -6.43 -15.92 0.69
N VAL A 104 -6.12 -14.88 1.45
CA VAL A 104 -4.76 -14.51 1.81
C VAL A 104 -4.37 -15.34 3.03
N GLU A 105 -3.73 -16.48 2.80
CA GLU A 105 -3.26 -17.39 3.85
C GLU A 105 -1.74 -17.24 4.02
N ALA A 106 -1.30 -16.64 5.13
CA ALA A 106 0.10 -16.47 5.44
C ALA A 106 0.34 -16.36 6.95
N ASP A 107 1.53 -16.77 7.39
CA ASP A 107 2.02 -16.43 8.72
C ASP A 107 2.62 -15.02 8.69
N PHE A 108 1.84 -14.03 9.13
CA PHE A 108 2.26 -12.64 9.25
C PHE A 108 3.12 -12.37 10.50
N MET A 109 3.54 -13.42 11.24
CA MET A 109 4.52 -13.33 12.33
C MET A 109 4.18 -12.30 13.42
N GLY A 110 2.89 -12.05 13.66
CA GLY A 110 2.43 -11.07 14.64
C GLY A 110 2.61 -9.60 14.22
N LEU A 111 2.80 -9.29 12.93
CA LEU A 111 2.91 -7.91 12.42
C LEU A 111 1.68 -7.03 12.75
N PHE A 112 0.51 -7.65 12.87
CA PHE A 112 -0.75 -7.01 13.24
C PHE A 112 -1.62 -8.00 14.01
N ASN A 113 -2.62 -7.49 14.76
CA ASN A 113 -3.62 -8.33 15.40
C ASN A 113 -4.71 -8.72 14.37
N PRO A 114 -4.89 -10.01 14.05
CA PRO A 114 -5.84 -10.43 13.02
C PRO A 114 -7.31 -10.15 13.36
N ASN A 115 -7.62 -9.95 14.64
CA ASN A 115 -8.98 -9.64 15.12
C ASN A 115 -9.22 -8.12 15.29
N GLU A 116 -8.21 -7.29 15.01
CA GLU A 116 -8.33 -5.86 15.20
C GLU A 116 -9.23 -5.24 14.12
N HIS A 117 -10.20 -4.44 14.58
CA HIS A 117 -11.06 -3.66 13.71
C HIS A 117 -10.51 -2.24 13.58
N VAL A 118 -9.90 -1.95 12.44
CA VAL A 118 -9.40 -0.61 12.12
C VAL A 118 -10.57 0.31 11.76
N HIS A 119 -10.87 1.27 12.63
CA HIS A 119 -11.96 2.21 12.40
C HIS A 119 -11.67 3.18 11.24
N GLU A 120 -12.67 3.47 10.40
CA GLU A 120 -12.54 4.30 9.20
C GLU A 120 -11.94 5.69 9.45
N VAL A 121 -12.17 6.27 10.63
CA VAL A 121 -11.62 7.57 11.04
C VAL A 121 -10.08 7.58 11.06
N TYR A 122 -9.47 6.41 11.25
CA TYR A 122 -8.02 6.24 11.20
C TYR A 122 -7.53 5.85 9.80
N CYS A 123 -8.38 5.79 8.78
CA CYS A 123 -8.00 5.54 7.39
C CYS A 123 -8.10 6.83 6.58
N GLU A 124 -7.42 7.87 7.06
CA GLU A 124 -7.51 9.22 6.51
C GLU A 124 -7.32 9.23 4.98
N GLY A 125 -8.25 9.89 4.28
CA GLY A 125 -8.23 10.00 2.83
C GLY A 125 -8.73 8.76 2.08
N PHE A 126 -8.91 7.61 2.71
CA PHE A 126 -9.41 6.42 2.01
C PHE A 126 -10.80 6.71 1.41
N PRO A 127 -11.00 6.41 0.11
CA PRO A 127 -12.33 6.42 -0.48
C PRO A 127 -13.31 5.50 0.25
N LYS A 128 -14.59 5.88 0.23
CA LYS A 128 -15.66 5.09 0.86
C LYS A 128 -15.70 3.69 0.26
N GLY A 129 -15.77 2.67 1.12
CA GLY A 129 -15.82 1.27 0.69
C GLY A 129 -14.45 0.63 0.45
N LEU A 130 -13.34 1.36 0.70
CA LEU A 130 -11.99 0.80 0.70
C LEU A 130 -11.43 0.63 2.12
N VAL A 131 -12.26 0.75 3.14
CA VAL A 131 -11.96 0.31 4.51
C VAL A 131 -12.80 -0.94 4.77
N TYR A 132 -12.15 -2.03 5.13
CA TYR A 132 -12.73 -3.35 5.31
C TYR A 132 -12.63 -3.79 6.78
N GLY A 133 -13.25 -4.93 7.09
CA GLY A 133 -13.20 -5.51 8.43
C GLY A 133 -11.86 -6.17 8.78
N PRO A 134 -11.79 -6.83 9.96
CA PRO A 134 -10.61 -7.55 10.42
C PRO A 134 -10.22 -8.71 9.50
N TYR A 135 -8.92 -9.01 9.45
CA TYR A 135 -8.39 -10.15 8.68
C TYR A 135 -8.98 -11.51 9.11
N ALA A 136 -9.23 -11.71 10.40
CA ALA A 136 -9.81 -12.95 10.93
C ALA A 136 -11.24 -13.20 10.45
N GLU A 137 -11.99 -12.15 10.08
CA GLU A 137 -13.36 -12.26 9.59
C GLU A 137 -13.40 -12.52 8.08
N ASN A 138 -12.49 -11.91 7.31
CA ASN A 138 -12.45 -12.06 5.87
C ASN A 138 -11.01 -11.98 5.34
N LYS A 139 -10.46 -13.15 4.98
CA LYS A 139 -9.10 -13.27 4.45
C LYS A 139 -8.94 -12.77 3.01
N ARG A 140 -10.02 -12.33 2.34
CA ARG A 140 -9.97 -11.75 0.99
C ARG A 140 -10.05 -10.25 1.00
N GLN A 141 -10.77 -9.68 1.97
CA GLN A 141 -11.00 -8.25 2.08
C GLN A 141 -10.88 -7.80 3.52
N PHE A 142 -9.76 -7.14 3.84
CA PHE A 142 -9.45 -6.74 5.20
C PHE A 142 -8.60 -5.48 5.25
N THR A 143 -8.69 -4.76 6.37
CA THR A 143 -7.85 -3.58 6.65
C THR A 143 -7.02 -3.81 7.90
N ILE A 144 -5.73 -3.52 7.83
CA ILE A 144 -4.79 -3.64 8.93
C ILE A 144 -4.11 -2.30 9.24
N GLU A 145 -3.72 -2.14 10.49
CA GLU A 145 -2.73 -1.17 10.91
C GLU A 145 -1.37 -1.86 10.97
N LEU A 146 -0.34 -1.19 10.46
CA LEU A 146 1.05 -1.55 10.72
C LEU A 146 1.73 -0.39 11.44
N PRO A 147 2.53 -0.67 12.48
CA PRO A 147 3.24 0.37 13.21
C PRO A 147 4.13 1.25 12.33
N SER A 148 4.54 2.39 12.87
CA SER A 148 5.39 3.36 12.18
C SER A 148 6.61 2.73 11.49
N GLY A 149 6.97 3.29 10.35
CA GLY A 149 8.22 2.98 9.65
C GLY A 149 8.07 2.00 8.49
N ASN A 150 9.04 2.07 7.58
CA ASN A 150 9.04 1.34 6.32
C ASN A 150 9.22 -0.18 6.51
N TYR A 151 9.86 -0.62 7.60
CA TYR A 151 10.15 -2.03 7.83
C TYR A 151 8.88 -2.89 7.97
N HIS A 152 7.87 -2.46 8.73
CA HIS A 152 6.64 -3.24 8.92
C HIS A 152 5.87 -3.39 7.61
N LEU A 153 5.75 -2.31 6.82
CA LEU A 153 5.12 -2.36 5.51
C LEU A 153 5.90 -3.28 4.56
N PHE A 154 7.23 -3.14 4.53
CA PHE A 154 8.09 -4.01 3.72
C PHE A 154 7.92 -5.48 4.09
N THR A 155 8.00 -5.83 5.38
CA THR A 155 7.85 -7.21 5.84
C THR A 155 6.46 -7.76 5.52
N PHE A 156 5.40 -6.96 5.66
CA PHE A 156 4.05 -7.35 5.25
C PHE A 156 4.03 -7.75 3.76
N PHE A 157 4.53 -6.88 2.87
CA PHE A 157 4.55 -7.16 1.44
C PHE A 157 5.49 -8.29 1.06
N TRP A 158 6.62 -8.44 1.76
CA TRP A 158 7.54 -9.54 1.56
C TRP A 158 6.87 -10.88 1.89
N ILE A 159 6.18 -10.98 3.03
CA ILE A 159 5.41 -12.17 3.42
C ILE A 159 4.30 -12.43 2.40
N PHE A 160 3.55 -11.39 2.01
CA PHE A 160 2.48 -11.51 1.02
C PHE A 160 3.03 -12.04 -0.32
N ALA A 161 4.13 -11.48 -0.81
CA ALA A 161 4.76 -11.90 -2.05
C ALA A 161 5.16 -13.39 -2.01
N HIS A 162 5.80 -13.83 -0.94
CA HIS A 162 6.37 -15.17 -0.87
C HIS A 162 5.33 -16.25 -0.53
N GLN A 163 4.44 -15.99 0.43
CA GLN A 163 3.49 -16.98 0.93
C GLN A 163 2.15 -16.95 0.18
N VAL A 164 1.74 -15.79 -0.34
CA VAL A 164 0.44 -15.63 -1.00
C VAL A 164 0.62 -15.62 -2.52
N LEU A 165 1.51 -14.78 -3.05
CA LEU A 165 1.74 -14.68 -4.50
C LEU A 165 2.65 -15.79 -5.04
N GLY A 166 3.38 -16.49 -4.16
CA GLY A 166 4.33 -17.54 -4.52
C GLY A 166 5.54 -17.01 -5.28
N ILE A 167 5.89 -15.73 -5.07
CA ILE A 167 7.08 -15.11 -5.66
C ILE A 167 8.29 -15.62 -4.89
N GLN A 168 9.15 -16.36 -5.57
CA GLN A 168 10.43 -16.78 -5.03
C GLN A 168 11.46 -15.69 -5.32
N ASN A 169 12.34 -15.37 -4.36
CA ASN A 169 13.48 -14.51 -4.64
C ASN A 169 14.29 -15.11 -5.79
N LYS A 170 14.27 -14.46 -6.96
CA LYS A 170 15.20 -14.77 -8.03
C LYS A 170 16.56 -14.26 -7.59
N ASP A 171 17.43 -15.20 -7.24
CA ASP A 171 18.89 -15.05 -7.18
C ASP A 171 19.43 -13.81 -6.45
N GLY A 172 19.60 -13.92 -5.13
CA GLY A 172 20.80 -13.38 -4.44
C GLY A 172 21.08 -11.88 -4.49
N ARG A 173 20.15 -11.01 -4.92
CA ARG A 173 20.31 -9.57 -4.71
C ARG A 173 19.86 -9.22 -3.30
N GLY A 174 20.80 -9.36 -2.39
CA GLY A 174 20.72 -8.84 -1.03
C GLY A 174 20.47 -7.33 -1.04
N ALA A 175 19.82 -6.90 0.04
CA ALA A 175 19.71 -5.51 0.46
C ALA A 175 21.06 -4.78 0.44
#